data_AF-A0A937U4F6-F1
#
_entry.id   AF-A0A937U4F6-F1
#
_cell.length_a   1.000
_cell.length_b   1.000
_cell.length_c   1.000
_cell.angle_alpha   90.00
_cell.angle_beta   90.00
_cell.angle_gamma   90.00
#
_symmetry.space_group_name_H-M   'P 1'
#
loop_
_entity.id
_entity.type
_entity.pdbx_description
1 polymer ?
#
loop_
_entity_poly.entity_id
_entity_poly.type
_entity_poly.pdbx_seq_one_letter_code
_entity_poly.pdbx_strand_id
1 'polypeptide(L)'
;MEPIPEELVDETWQEFAGFSPVRAQKETIKVNKNQPNLLAFMLEFTRDLDQEVKELAIYMFYIVCRMFQKSSKKSLKRISPEEIINCYEKTERFIESLEGTDEKFLERIAEVQMSGQPYVMKYVLETLMEAPEEEEPIALTEEDIGYLFLLLKTVVDLLDETLREKVGLGDVLYKLY
;
A
#
# COMPACT_ATOMS: atom_id res chain seq x y z
N MET A 1 11.02 -7.71 3.16
CA MET A 1 11.04 -9.13 2.73
C MET A 1 11.74 -9.16 1.38
N GLU A 2 11.84 -10.30 0.70
CA GLU A 2 12.19 -10.24 -0.73
C GLU A 2 11.09 -9.45 -1.48
N PRO A 3 11.41 -8.77 -2.59
CA PRO A 3 10.42 -8.13 -3.44
C PRO A 3 9.33 -9.12 -3.86
N ILE A 4 8.07 -8.71 -3.75
CA ILE A 4 6.94 -9.47 -4.28
C ILE A 4 7.08 -9.51 -5.81
N PRO A 5 7.10 -10.69 -6.46
CA PRO A 5 7.24 -10.79 -7.90
C PRO A 5 6.09 -10.10 -8.64
N GLU A 6 6.38 -9.50 -9.81
CA GLU A 6 5.38 -8.85 -10.68
C GLU A 6 4.22 -9.80 -11.01
N GLU A 7 4.53 -11.04 -11.38
CA GLU A 7 3.51 -12.07 -11.67
C GLU A 7 2.52 -12.26 -10.51
N LEU A 8 2.98 -12.18 -9.25
CA LEU A 8 2.12 -12.30 -8.09
C LEU A 8 1.24 -11.06 -7.90
N VAL A 9 1.77 -9.87 -8.20
CA VAL A 9 1.02 -8.61 -8.19
C VAL A 9 -0.12 -8.70 -9.20
N ASP A 10 0.20 -9.09 -10.44
CA ASP A 10 -0.74 -9.24 -11.55
C ASP A 10 -1.84 -10.26 -11.25
N GLU A 11 -1.45 -11.47 -10.84
CA GLU A 11 -2.40 -12.50 -10.43
C GLU A 11 -3.32 -12.02 -9.31
N THR A 12 -2.83 -11.18 -8.40
CA THR A 12 -3.60 -10.78 -7.22
C THR A 12 -4.70 -9.80 -7.53
N TRP A 13 -4.42 -8.75 -8.32
CA TRP A 13 -5.45 -7.77 -8.66
C TRP A 13 -6.47 -8.36 -9.66
N GLN A 14 -6.02 -9.15 -10.64
CA GLN A 14 -6.91 -9.84 -11.58
C GLN A 14 -7.84 -10.82 -10.88
N GLU A 15 -7.30 -11.60 -9.92
CA GLU A 15 -8.12 -12.51 -9.12
C GLU A 15 -9.18 -11.73 -8.32
N PHE A 16 -8.80 -10.59 -7.74
CA PHE A 16 -9.69 -9.75 -6.94
C PHE A 16 -10.78 -9.10 -7.78
N ALA A 17 -10.45 -8.60 -8.97
CA ALA A 17 -11.42 -8.08 -9.95
C ALA A 17 -12.44 -9.14 -10.38
N GLY A 18 -12.03 -10.42 -10.44
CA GLY A 18 -12.91 -11.55 -10.74
C GLY A 18 -13.79 -12.04 -9.57
N PHE A 19 -13.78 -11.38 -8.40
CA PHE A 19 -14.55 -11.84 -7.25
C PHE A 19 -16.04 -11.53 -7.36
N SER A 20 -16.85 -12.50 -6.92
CA SER A 20 -18.23 -12.20 -6.58
C SER A 20 -18.28 -11.25 -5.36
N PRO A 21 -19.32 -10.41 -5.22
CA PRO A 21 -19.45 -9.51 -4.08
C PRO A 21 -19.34 -10.21 -2.72
N VAL A 22 -19.89 -11.43 -2.61
CA VAL A 22 -19.80 -12.24 -1.38
C VAL A 22 -18.36 -12.68 -1.09
N ARG A 23 -17.58 -13.02 -2.13
CA ARG A 23 -16.17 -13.40 -1.95
C ARG A 23 -15.34 -12.17 -1.59
N ALA A 24 -15.51 -11.05 -2.29
CA ALA A 24 -14.85 -9.79 -1.96
C ALA A 24 -15.10 -9.40 -0.49
N GLN A 25 -16.36 -9.42 -0.04
CA GLN A 25 -16.73 -9.13 1.35
C GLN A 25 -16.02 -10.07 2.36
N LYS A 26 -15.93 -11.37 2.06
CA LYS A 26 -15.21 -12.31 2.95
C LYS A 26 -13.73 -11.98 3.06
N GLU A 27 -13.11 -11.57 1.96
CA GLU A 27 -11.69 -11.24 1.94
C GLU A 27 -11.41 -9.91 2.65
N THR A 28 -12.26 -8.89 2.47
CA THR A 28 -12.13 -7.62 3.20
C THR A 28 -12.31 -7.78 4.71
N ILE A 29 -13.24 -8.64 5.16
CA ILE A 29 -13.40 -8.99 6.58
C ILE A 29 -12.12 -9.60 7.17
N LYS A 30 -11.41 -10.44 6.41
CA LYS A 30 -10.13 -11.03 6.88
C LYS A 30 -9.07 -9.96 7.06
N VAL A 31 -8.93 -9.06 6.08
CA VAL A 31 -8.00 -7.92 6.18
C VAL A 31 -8.33 -7.05 7.39
N ASN A 32 -9.60 -6.69 7.59
CA ASN A 32 -10.03 -5.88 8.73
C ASN A 32 -9.70 -6.53 10.08
N LYS A 33 -9.93 -7.84 10.24
CA LYS A 33 -9.59 -8.55 11.49
C LYS A 33 -8.08 -8.52 11.79
N ASN A 34 -7.26 -8.65 10.74
CA ASN A 34 -5.81 -8.71 10.87
C ASN A 34 -5.19 -7.32 11.04
N GLN A 35 -5.68 -6.32 10.31
CA GLN A 35 -5.15 -4.96 10.25
C GLN A 35 -6.22 -3.88 10.51
N PRO A 36 -6.89 -3.89 11.68
CA PRO A 36 -7.96 -2.93 11.96
C PRO A 36 -7.44 -1.49 12.05
N ASN A 37 -6.22 -1.30 12.54
CA ASN A 37 -5.63 0.04 12.69
C ASN A 37 -5.23 0.65 11.34
N LEU A 38 -4.73 -0.15 10.39
CA LEU A 38 -4.45 0.32 9.04
C LEU A 38 -5.74 0.68 8.30
N LEU A 39 -6.80 -0.11 8.46
CA LEU A 39 -8.10 0.23 7.89
C LEU A 39 -8.64 1.52 8.50
N ALA A 40 -8.55 1.67 9.83
CA ALA A 40 -8.95 2.91 10.50
C ALA A 40 -8.17 4.11 9.97
N PHE A 41 -6.85 3.98 9.79
CA PHE A 41 -6.02 5.01 9.15
C PHE A 41 -6.54 5.36 7.75
N MET A 42 -6.75 4.38 6.87
CA MET A 42 -7.25 4.65 5.53
C MET A 42 -8.62 5.34 5.55
N LEU A 43 -9.54 4.90 6.42
CA LEU A 43 -10.87 5.50 6.53
C LEU A 43 -10.81 6.94 7.05
N GLU A 44 -10.00 7.21 8.07
CA GLU A 44 -9.87 8.55 8.64
C GLU A 44 -9.15 9.52 7.72
N PHE A 45 -8.15 9.08 6.94
CA PHE A 45 -7.40 9.97 6.05
C PHE A 45 -8.08 10.18 4.69
N THR A 46 -9.06 9.35 4.32
CA THR A 46 -9.83 9.51 3.07
C THR A 46 -11.25 10.04 3.29
N ARG A 47 -11.63 10.34 4.54
CA ARG A 47 -13.01 10.70 4.93
C ARG A 47 -13.59 11.91 4.20
N ASP A 48 -12.74 12.89 3.88
CA ASP A 48 -13.15 14.18 3.32
C ASP A 48 -12.92 14.22 1.78
N LEU A 49 -12.44 13.11 1.20
CA LEU A 49 -12.35 12.94 -0.26
C LEU A 49 -13.72 12.60 -0.85
N ASP A 50 -13.85 12.85 -2.15
CA ASP A 50 -15.03 12.45 -2.91
C ASP A 50 -15.27 10.93 -2.84
N GLN A 51 -16.54 10.54 -2.95
CA GLN A 51 -16.97 9.18 -2.68
C GLN A 51 -16.23 8.15 -3.55
N GLU A 52 -16.08 8.42 -4.85
CA GLU A 52 -15.41 7.53 -5.81
C GLU A 52 -13.90 7.42 -5.52
N VAL A 53 -13.25 8.54 -5.15
CA VAL A 53 -11.83 8.59 -4.76
C VAL A 53 -11.59 7.77 -3.49
N LYS A 54 -12.46 7.93 -2.49
CA LYS A 54 -12.41 7.13 -1.26
C LYS A 54 -12.62 5.65 -1.54
N GLU A 55 -13.57 5.30 -2.40
CA GLU A 55 -13.83 3.90 -2.79
C GLU A 55 -12.62 3.28 -3.49
N LEU A 56 -11.97 4.01 -4.40
CA LEU A 56 -10.72 3.60 -5.04
C LEU A 56 -9.60 3.38 -4.01
N ALA A 57 -9.38 4.33 -3.10
CA ALA A 57 -8.35 4.22 -2.07
C ALA A 57 -8.52 2.97 -1.19
N ILE A 58 -9.76 2.70 -0.76
CA ILE A 58 -10.09 1.53 0.05
C ILE A 58 -9.96 0.23 -0.75
N TYR A 59 -10.36 0.23 -2.03
CA TYR A 59 -10.17 -0.90 -2.93
C TYR A 59 -8.68 -1.26 -3.09
N MET A 60 -7.85 -0.26 -3.41
CA MET A 60 -6.41 -0.43 -3.56
C MET A 60 -5.75 -0.91 -2.26
N PHE A 61 -6.16 -0.36 -1.10
CA PHE A 61 -5.69 -0.82 0.21
C PHE A 61 -5.90 -2.34 0.41
N TYR A 62 -7.08 -2.86 0.05
CA TYR A 62 -7.36 -4.28 0.17
C TYR A 62 -6.50 -5.13 -0.77
N ILE A 63 -6.29 -4.67 -2.00
CA ILE A 63 -5.43 -5.36 -2.96
C ILE A 63 -3.98 -5.40 -2.49
N VAL A 64 -3.43 -4.27 -2.04
CA VAL A 64 -2.08 -4.20 -1.47
C VAL A 64 -1.95 -5.18 -0.29
N CYS A 65 -2.88 -5.14 0.67
CA CYS A 65 -2.89 -6.09 1.79
C CYS A 65 -2.91 -7.55 1.31
N ARG A 66 -3.67 -7.85 0.25
CA ARG A 66 -3.76 -9.19 -0.34
C ARG A 66 -2.46 -9.63 -0.99
N MET A 67 -1.73 -8.74 -1.69
CA MET A 67 -0.42 -9.03 -2.26
C MET A 67 0.58 -9.45 -1.19
N PHE A 68 0.62 -8.75 -0.06
CA PHE A 68 1.46 -9.10 1.08
C PHE A 68 1.02 -10.41 1.78
N GLN A 69 -0.28 -10.68 1.84
CA GLN A 69 -0.79 -11.93 2.39
C GLN A 69 -0.46 -13.14 1.51
N LYS A 70 -0.53 -13.00 0.18
CA LYS A 70 -0.22 -14.09 -0.76
C LYS A 70 1.28 -14.35 -0.89
N SER A 71 2.11 -13.31 -0.82
CA SER A 71 3.57 -13.42 -0.96
C SER A 71 4.27 -14.03 0.27
N SER A 72 3.62 -14.03 1.43
CA SER A 72 4.22 -14.50 2.68
C SER A 72 3.42 -15.61 3.35
N LYS A 73 4.09 -16.71 3.68
CA LYS A 73 3.54 -17.75 4.57
C LYS A 73 3.42 -17.28 6.03
N LYS A 74 4.06 -16.16 6.39
CA LYS A 74 4.00 -15.58 7.73
C LYS A 74 2.73 -14.75 7.85
N SER A 75 2.03 -14.90 8.97
CA SER A 75 0.95 -13.98 9.33
C SER A 75 1.52 -12.56 9.44
N LEU A 76 0.84 -11.61 8.81
CA LEU A 76 1.03 -10.20 9.10
C LEU A 76 0.71 -9.96 10.58
N LYS A 77 1.67 -9.42 11.33
CA LYS A 77 1.37 -8.94 12.68
C LYS A 77 0.47 -7.72 12.57
N ARG A 78 -0.38 -7.51 13.57
CA ARG A 78 -1.17 -6.28 13.67
C ARG A 78 -0.22 -5.11 13.88
N ILE A 79 -0.31 -4.11 13.00
CA ILE A 79 0.43 -2.86 13.11
C ILE A 79 -0.29 -1.94 14.10
N SER A 80 0.47 -1.30 15.00
CA SER A 80 -0.04 -0.37 16.01
C SER A 80 -0.28 1.03 15.43
N PRO A 81 -1.13 1.86 16.07
CA PRO A 81 -1.33 3.25 15.65
C PRO A 81 -0.03 4.07 15.65
N GLU A 82 0.87 3.82 16.62
CA GLU A 82 2.15 4.54 16.72
C GLU A 82 3.08 4.21 15.55
N GLU A 83 3.17 2.94 15.16
CA GLU A 83 3.92 2.54 13.95
C GLU A 83 3.36 3.23 12.71
N ILE A 84 2.03 3.32 12.59
CA ILE A 84 1.38 3.98 11.45
C ILE A 84 1.76 5.46 11.38
N ILE A 85 1.60 6.20 12.48
CA ILE A 85 1.90 7.63 12.53
C ILE A 85 3.38 7.88 12.22
N ASN A 86 4.28 7.13 12.84
CA ASN A 86 5.72 7.27 12.61
C ASN A 86 6.11 7.01 11.15
N CYS A 87 5.50 6.00 10.51
CA CYS A 87 5.74 5.68 9.11
C CYS A 87 5.13 6.74 8.17
N TYR A 88 3.90 7.19 8.46
CA TYR A 88 3.22 8.24 7.70
C TYR A 88 4.06 9.51 7.67
N GLU A 89 4.45 10.04 8.83
CA GLU A 89 5.24 11.28 8.90
C GLU A 89 6.62 11.14 8.23
N LYS A 90 7.23 9.95 8.31
CA LYS A 90 8.50 9.67 7.62
C LYS A 90 8.30 9.68 6.10
N THR A 91 7.19 9.11 5.63
CA THR A 91 6.85 9.06 4.20
C THR A 91 6.50 10.45 3.68
N GLU A 92 5.70 11.21 4.43
CA GLU A 92 5.34 12.60 4.15
C GLU A 92 6.59 13.48 4.00
N ARG A 93 7.45 13.53 5.03
CA ARG A 93 8.73 14.28 4.96
C ARG A 93 9.62 13.86 3.80
N PHE A 94 9.61 12.56 3.48
CA PHE A 94 10.37 12.06 2.36
C PHE A 94 9.81 12.58 1.03
N ILE A 95 8.49 12.51 0.85
CA ILE A 95 7.80 13.02 -0.35
C ILE A 95 7.95 14.54 -0.47
N GLU A 96 7.76 15.30 0.61
CA GLU A 96 8.02 16.75 0.66
C GLU A 96 9.47 17.08 0.28
N SER A 97 10.45 16.23 0.63
CA SER A 97 11.84 16.44 0.21
C SER A 97 12.07 16.24 -1.30
N LEU A 98 11.14 15.56 -1.98
CA LEU A 98 11.11 15.41 -3.44
C LEU A 98 10.32 16.53 -4.14
N GLU A 99 9.48 17.26 -3.41
CA GLU A 99 8.74 18.43 -3.89
C GLU A 99 9.73 19.58 -4.21
N GLY A 100 10.13 19.64 -5.48
CA GLY A 100 10.67 20.85 -6.10
C GLY A 100 9.58 21.52 -6.96
N THR A 101 9.81 22.77 -7.36
CA THR A 101 8.89 23.63 -8.14
C THR A 101 8.56 23.16 -9.59
N ASP A 102 8.52 21.86 -9.88
CA ASP A 102 8.38 21.32 -11.25
C ASP A 102 7.23 20.31 -11.40
N GLU A 103 6.55 20.36 -12.56
CA GLU A 103 5.53 19.41 -13.08
C GLU A 103 5.98 17.93 -13.13
N LYS A 104 7.25 17.64 -12.82
CA LYS A 104 7.87 16.30 -12.86
C LYS A 104 7.87 15.58 -11.52
N PHE A 105 7.12 16.07 -10.53
CA PHE A 105 7.05 15.47 -9.20
C PHE A 105 6.64 13.99 -9.24
N LEU A 106 5.62 13.66 -10.03
CA LEU A 106 5.14 12.28 -10.21
C LEU A 106 6.20 11.40 -10.89
N GLU A 107 6.91 11.92 -11.90
CA GLU A 107 8.03 11.21 -12.55
C GLU A 107 9.15 10.90 -11.55
N ARG A 108 9.50 11.85 -10.68
CA ARG A 108 10.55 11.66 -9.65
C ARG A 108 10.10 10.68 -8.56
N ILE A 109 8.84 10.73 -8.15
CA ILE A 109 8.29 9.75 -7.21
C ILE A 109 8.37 8.35 -7.81
N ALA A 110 7.98 8.18 -9.07
CA ALA A 110 8.06 6.91 -9.78
C ALA A 110 9.49 6.35 -9.83
N GLU A 111 10.47 7.22 -10.12
CA GLU A 111 11.89 6.85 -10.20
C GLU A 111 12.51 6.52 -8.82
N VAL A 112 12.08 7.22 -7.76
CA VAL A 112 12.74 7.17 -6.45
C VAL A 112 12.05 6.22 -5.45
N GLN A 113 10.75 5.92 -5.60
CA GLN A 113 9.96 5.16 -4.61
C GLN A 113 9.75 3.67 -4.88
N MET A 114 10.50 3.09 -5.80
CA MET A 114 10.52 1.64 -6.00
C MET A 114 11.41 0.87 -5.00
N SER A 115 11.96 1.52 -3.98
CA SER A 115 12.82 0.85 -3.00
C SER A 115 12.01 -0.10 -2.11
N GLY A 116 12.33 -1.39 -2.13
CA GLY A 116 11.71 -2.42 -1.28
C GLY A 116 10.72 -3.30 -2.05
N GLN A 117 9.58 -2.74 -2.44
CA GLN A 117 8.49 -3.45 -3.13
C GLN A 117 8.16 -2.83 -4.50
N PRO A 118 9.10 -2.88 -5.47
CA PRO A 118 9.01 -2.14 -6.74
C PRO A 118 7.74 -2.43 -7.52
N TYR A 119 7.35 -3.71 -7.66
CA TYR A 119 6.19 -4.10 -8.46
C TYR A 119 4.86 -3.74 -7.77
N VAL A 120 4.81 -3.72 -6.44
CA VAL A 120 3.62 -3.24 -5.71
C VAL A 120 3.49 -1.73 -5.88
N MET A 121 4.60 -0.99 -5.81
CA MET A 121 4.58 0.46 -6.02
C MET A 121 4.27 0.85 -7.46
N LYS A 122 4.74 0.07 -8.43
CA LYS A 122 4.38 0.20 -9.84
C LYS A 122 2.86 0.06 -10.01
N TYR A 123 2.26 -1.01 -9.48
CA TYR A 123 0.80 -1.19 -9.47
C TYR A 123 0.08 0.01 -8.86
N VAL A 124 0.53 0.51 -7.70
CA VAL A 124 -0.10 1.66 -7.03
C VAL A 124 -0.07 2.89 -7.94
N LEU A 125 1.07 3.18 -8.55
CA LEU A 125 1.23 4.35 -9.39
C LEU A 125 0.41 4.23 -10.69
N GLU A 126 0.53 3.10 -11.41
CA GLU A 126 -0.20 2.85 -12.65
C GLU A 126 -1.71 2.95 -12.43
N THR A 127 -2.23 2.31 -11.38
CA THR A 127 -3.66 2.38 -11.04
C THR A 127 -4.14 3.82 -10.82
N LEU A 128 -3.36 4.65 -10.11
CA LEU A 128 -3.75 6.04 -9.85
C LEU A 128 -3.66 6.93 -11.09
N MET A 129 -2.71 6.66 -11.99
CA MET A 129 -2.52 7.41 -13.24
C MET A 129 -3.52 7.00 -14.32
N GLU A 130 -3.92 5.72 -14.37
CA GLU A 130 -4.84 5.19 -15.37
C GLU A 130 -6.31 5.39 -15.00
N ALA A 131 -6.67 5.46 -13.70
CA ALA A 131 -8.06 5.61 -13.26
C ALA A 131 -8.84 6.79 -13.90
N PRO A 132 -8.24 7.95 -14.19
CA PRO A 132 -8.91 9.03 -14.93
C PRO A 132 -9.10 8.76 -16.44
N GLU A 133 -8.41 7.77 -17.00
CA GLU A 133 -8.40 7.44 -18.43
C GLU A 133 -9.21 6.17 -18.77
N GLU A 134 -9.77 5.47 -17.77
CA GLU A 134 -10.58 4.26 -17.95
C GLU A 134 -11.95 4.51 -18.60
N GLU A 135 -12.63 3.43 -19.02
CA GLU A 135 -13.98 3.50 -19.62
C GLU A 135 -15.02 4.11 -18.67
N GLU A 136 -14.89 3.86 -17.36
CA GLU A 136 -15.64 4.47 -16.28
C GLU A 136 -14.66 5.29 -15.41
N PRO A 137 -14.30 6.52 -15.82
CA PRO A 137 -13.19 7.24 -15.23
C PRO A 137 -13.53 7.76 -13.84
N ILE A 138 -12.56 7.66 -12.93
CA ILE A 138 -12.62 8.30 -11.60
C ILE A 138 -11.91 9.65 -11.71
N ALA A 139 -12.61 10.73 -11.38
CA ALA A 139 -12.04 12.07 -11.40
C ALA A 139 -11.00 12.25 -10.28
N LEU A 140 -9.73 12.07 -10.60
CA LEU A 140 -8.60 12.35 -9.70
C LEU A 140 -7.88 13.61 -10.16
N THR A 141 -7.67 14.55 -9.24
CA THR A 141 -6.74 15.66 -9.43
C THR A 141 -5.30 15.19 -9.19
N GLU A 142 -4.31 15.99 -9.62
CA GLU A 142 -2.91 15.72 -9.27
C GLU A 142 -2.68 15.68 -7.75
N GLU A 143 -3.43 16.50 -7.00
CA GLU A 143 -3.40 16.52 -5.53
C GLU A 143 -3.96 15.22 -4.95
N ASP A 144 -5.07 14.70 -5.49
CA ASP A 144 -5.64 13.40 -5.09
C ASP A 144 -4.64 12.26 -5.37
N ILE A 145 -4.00 12.26 -6.55
CA ILE A 145 -3.01 11.24 -6.92
C ILE A 145 -1.83 11.28 -5.95
N GLY A 146 -1.27 12.46 -5.68
CA GLY A 146 -0.15 12.63 -4.75
C GLY A 146 -0.53 12.19 -3.33
N TYR A 147 -1.71 12.58 -2.86
CA TYR A 147 -2.21 12.23 -1.54
C TYR A 147 -2.47 10.73 -1.38
N LEU A 148 -3.16 10.09 -2.34
CA LEU A 148 -3.40 8.65 -2.31
C LEU A 148 -2.10 7.85 -2.43
N PHE A 149 -1.15 8.32 -3.23
CA PHE A 149 0.17 7.72 -3.32
C PHE A 149 0.89 7.72 -1.96
N LEU A 150 0.88 8.84 -1.23
CA LEU A 150 1.44 8.95 0.12
C LEU A 150 0.81 7.93 1.10
N LEU A 151 -0.53 7.84 1.11
CA LEU A 151 -1.25 6.92 1.99
C LEU A 151 -0.92 5.45 1.67
N LEU A 152 -0.94 5.08 0.39
CA LEU A 152 -0.68 3.71 -0.04
C LEU A 152 0.80 3.34 0.12
N LYS A 153 1.73 4.27 -0.09
CA LYS A 153 3.15 4.06 0.19
C LYS A 153 3.39 3.77 1.67
N THR A 154 2.74 4.51 2.55
CA THR A 154 2.78 4.26 4.00
C THR A 154 2.31 2.83 4.32
N VAL A 155 1.22 2.38 3.71
CA VAL A 155 0.72 1.00 3.87
C VAL A 155 1.74 -0.04 3.38
N VAL A 156 2.30 0.15 2.18
CA VAL A 156 3.29 -0.77 1.59
C VAL A 156 4.53 -0.88 2.48
N ASP A 157 5.06 0.24 2.97
CA ASP A 157 6.24 0.26 3.83
C ASP A 157 5.99 -0.47 5.15
N LEU A 158 4.86 -0.19 5.81
CA LEU A 158 4.52 -0.86 7.07
C LEU A 158 4.37 -2.37 6.92
N LEU A 159 3.72 -2.81 5.84
CA LEU A 159 3.53 -4.24 5.57
C LEU A 159 4.87 -4.93 5.25
N ASP A 160 5.73 -4.27 4.48
CA ASP A 160 7.06 -4.77 4.16
C ASP A 160 7.96 -4.84 5.41
N GLU A 161 8.02 -3.77 6.21
CA GLU A 161 8.75 -3.69 7.49
C GLU A 161 8.31 -4.79 8.45
N THR A 162 6.99 -4.95 8.64
CA THR A 162 6.41 -5.99 9.50
C THR A 162 6.88 -7.41 9.12
N LEU A 163 7.09 -7.65 7.82
CA LEU A 163 7.57 -8.93 7.31
C LEU A 163 9.11 -9.05 7.27
N ARG A 164 9.85 -7.93 7.38
CA ARG A 164 11.33 -7.90 7.52
C ARG A 164 11.80 -8.25 8.92
N GLU A 165 11.13 -7.76 9.97
CA GLU A 165 11.63 -7.72 11.35
C GLU A 165 11.95 -9.06 12.06
N LYS A 166 11.83 -10.22 11.40
CA LYS A 166 12.25 -11.51 11.99
C LYS A 166 13.65 -11.99 11.64
N VAL A 167 14.45 -11.25 10.86
CA VAL A 167 15.85 -11.63 10.59
C VAL A 167 16.82 -11.07 11.66
N GLY A 168 16.37 -10.19 12.57
CA GLY A 168 17.28 -9.36 13.38
C GLY A 168 17.65 -9.81 14.81
N LEU A 169 16.95 -10.75 15.45
CA LEU A 169 17.18 -11.04 16.89
C LEU A 169 17.20 -12.53 17.29
N GLY A 170 17.06 -13.46 16.34
CA GLY A 170 17.06 -14.91 16.62
C GLY A 170 18.40 -15.62 16.38
N ASP A 171 19.23 -15.12 15.45
CA ASP A 171 20.38 -15.88 14.95
C ASP A 171 21.73 -15.49 15.57
N VAL A 172 21.78 -14.49 16.45
CA VAL A 172 23.04 -14.04 17.08
C VAL A 172 23.31 -14.73 18.43
N LEU A 173 22.31 -15.38 19.05
CA LEU A 173 22.48 -15.96 20.39
C LEU A 173 22.94 -17.44 20.45
N TYR A 174 23.16 -18.10 19.31
CA TYR A 174 23.63 -19.50 19.29
C TYR A 174 25.11 -19.70 18.87
N LYS A 175 25.92 -18.65 18.84
CA LYS A 175 27.36 -18.76 18.49
C LYS A 175 28.33 -18.47 19.63
N LEU A 176 27.90 -18.47 20.89
CA LEU A 176 28.79 -18.20 22.03
C LEU A 176 28.71 -19.19 23.21
N TYR A 177 28.31 -20.45 22.98
CA TYR A 177 28.58 -21.54 23.93
C TYR A 177 29.04 -22.81 23.23
#